data_AF-A0A7J7HGX5-F1
#
_entry.id   AF-A0A7J7HGX5-F1
#
_cell.length_a   1.000
_cell.length_b   1.000
_cell.length_c   1.000
_cell.angle_alpha   90.00
_cell.angle_beta   90.00
_cell.angle_gamma   90.00
#
_symmetry.space_group_name_H-M   'P 1'
#
loop_
_entity.id
_entity.type
_entity.pdbx_description
1 polymer ?
#
loop_
_entity_poly.entity_id
_entity_poly.type
_entity_poly.pdbx_seq_one_letter_code
_entity_poly.pdbx_strand_id
1 'polypeptide(L)'
;MTCICNAFWQCISLVDYYAPLFFLEIGLVQPGDFCESVNLCSQRIIVSLPLSKGKCEICYQAVAEVLLKLKDPETQLDIIEMLLKACTTVESHVKKCKTMVFEYGLLIFANAEQYLETTDMCTTIHACDSPSANSHQALPIEKKSVLSVL
;
A
#
# COMPACT_ATOMS: atom_id res chain seq x y z
N MET A 1 -36.64 27.83 -29.04
CA MET A 1 -35.73 28.06 -27.90
C MET A 1 -36.30 27.31 -26.69
N THR A 2 -36.02 26.02 -26.56
CA THR A 2 -36.53 25.20 -25.45
C THR A 2 -35.49 25.19 -24.33
N CYS A 3 -35.79 25.86 -23.21
CA CYS A 3 -35.01 25.74 -21.98
C CYS A 3 -35.29 24.37 -21.35
N ILE A 4 -34.31 23.45 -21.41
CA ILE A 4 -34.37 22.21 -20.66
C ILE A 4 -33.91 22.52 -19.23
N CYS A 5 -34.85 22.84 -18.34
CA CYS A 5 -34.60 22.74 -16.91
C CYS A 5 -34.63 21.26 -16.54
N ASN A 6 -33.46 20.62 -16.53
CA ASN A 6 -33.33 19.32 -15.88
C ASN A 6 -33.11 19.52 -14.37
N ALA A 7 -33.38 18.48 -13.58
CA ALA A 7 -33.18 18.52 -12.13
C ALA A 7 -31.73 18.84 -11.73
N PHE A 8 -30.77 18.55 -12.61
CA PHE A 8 -29.37 18.85 -12.41
C PHE A 8 -29.08 20.37 -12.40
N TRP A 9 -29.62 21.14 -13.36
CA TRP A 9 -29.50 22.59 -13.39
C TRP A 9 -30.21 23.26 -12.22
N GLN A 10 -31.32 22.68 -11.75
CA GLN A 10 -31.99 23.14 -10.53
C GLN A 10 -31.10 22.93 -9.30
N CYS A 11 -30.45 21.76 -9.17
CA CYS A 11 -29.50 21.49 -8.10
C CYS A 11 -28.32 22.47 -8.12
N ILE A 12 -27.68 22.68 -9.29
CA ILE A 12 -26.58 23.64 -9.43
C ILE A 12 -27.04 25.05 -9.07
N SER A 13 -28.17 25.51 -9.60
CA SER A 13 -28.66 26.86 -9.29
C SER A 13 -28.96 27.06 -7.80
N LEU A 14 -29.42 26.03 -7.10
CA LEU A 14 -29.60 26.09 -5.65
C LEU A 14 -28.25 26.13 -4.93
N VAL A 15 -27.30 25.27 -5.30
CA VAL A 15 -25.96 25.27 -4.69
C VAL A 15 -25.25 26.60 -4.92
N ASP A 16 -25.27 27.12 -6.15
CA ASP A 16 -24.61 28.39 -6.50
C ASP A 16 -25.23 29.59 -5.76
N TYR A 17 -26.53 29.54 -5.46
CA TYR A 17 -27.20 30.60 -4.70
C TYR A 17 -26.98 30.48 -3.19
N TYR A 18 -27.16 29.28 -2.63
CA TYR A 18 -27.13 29.07 -1.18
C TYR A 18 -25.73 28.85 -0.62
N ALA A 19 -24.79 28.26 -1.38
CA ALA A 19 -23.45 27.97 -0.87
C ALA A 19 -22.68 29.24 -0.50
N PRO A 20 -22.64 30.33 -1.31
CA PRO A 20 -21.95 31.56 -0.91
C PRO A 20 -22.54 32.19 0.34
N LEU A 21 -23.88 32.17 0.50
CA LEU A 21 -24.56 32.68 1.69
C LEU A 21 -24.24 31.84 2.92
N PHE A 22 -24.24 30.52 2.77
CA PHE A 22 -23.86 29.58 3.81
C PHE A 22 -22.40 29.76 4.25
N PHE A 23 -21.47 29.93 3.31
CA PHE A 23 -20.06 30.20 3.61
C PHE A 23 -19.83 31.58 4.23
N LEU A 24 -20.64 32.58 3.88
CA LEU A 24 -20.61 33.90 4.51
C LEU A 24 -21.01 33.78 6.00
N GLU A 25 -22.09 33.06 6.29
CA GLU A 25 -22.56 32.82 7.66
C GLU A 25 -21.57 31.98 8.48
N ILE A 26 -21.00 30.92 7.90
CA ILE A 26 -19.93 30.14 8.56
C ILE A 26 -18.70 31.01 8.82
N GLY A 27 -18.36 31.93 7.92
CA GLY A 27 -17.25 32.86 8.08
C GLY A 27 -17.41 33.84 9.25
N LEU A 28 -18.63 34.01 9.78
CA LEU A 28 -18.89 34.81 10.99
C LEU A 28 -18.62 34.03 12.28
N VAL A 29 -18.45 32.70 12.20
CA VAL A 29 -18.19 31.81 13.33
C VAL A 29 -16.69 31.51 13.38
N GLN A 30 -16.09 31.50 14.57
CA GLN A 30 -14.70 31.07 14.67
C GLN A 30 -14.57 29.59 14.27
N PRO A 31 -13.52 29.20 13.53
CA PRO A 31 -13.34 27.81 13.09
C PRO A 31 -13.38 26.77 14.23
N GLY A 32 -12.90 27.15 15.43
CA GLY A 32 -12.96 26.30 16.62
C GLY A 32 -14.40 26.06 17.10
N ASP A 33 -15.16 27.14 17.29
CA ASP A 33 -16.55 27.10 17.76
C ASP A 33 -17.46 26.38 16.75
N PHE A 34 -17.25 26.62 15.45
CA PHE A 34 -17.98 25.91 14.38
C PHE A 34 -17.70 24.41 14.45
N CYS A 35 -16.43 24.03 14.54
CA CYS A 35 -15.99 22.64 14.59
C CYS A 35 -16.54 21.89 15.82
N GLU A 36 -16.62 22.55 16.98
CA GLU A 36 -17.24 22.00 18.19
C GLU A 36 -18.75 21.85 18.04
N SER A 37 -19.43 22.87 17.51
CA SER A 37 -20.89 22.90 17.31
C SER A 37 -21.39 21.77 16.38
N VAL A 38 -20.65 21.47 15.32
CA VAL A 38 -20.99 20.36 14.40
C VAL A 38 -20.38 19.02 14.81
N ASN A 39 -19.84 18.90 16.04
CA ASN A 39 -19.19 17.70 16.57
C ASN A 39 -18.08 17.13 15.65
N LEU A 40 -17.47 17.99 14.82
CA LEU A 40 -16.28 17.66 14.05
C LEU A 40 -15.02 17.74 14.92
N CYS A 41 -15.11 18.48 16.03
CA CYS A 41 -14.08 18.55 17.06
C CYS A 41 -14.38 17.54 18.18
N SER A 42 -13.94 16.28 18.03
CA SER A 42 -13.46 15.41 19.13
C SER A 42 -12.99 14.02 18.68
N GLN A 43 -11.79 13.99 18.12
CA GLN A 43 -10.65 13.26 18.69
C GLN A 43 -9.46 13.75 17.87
N ARG A 44 -8.50 14.41 18.52
CA ARG A 44 -7.12 14.32 18.04
C ARG A 44 -6.66 12.87 18.23
N ILE A 45 -7.19 11.95 17.44
CA ILE A 45 -6.24 11.21 16.64
C ILE A 45 -5.76 12.29 15.68
N ILE A 46 -4.54 12.73 15.90
CA ILE A 46 -3.76 13.30 14.82
C ILE A 46 -3.78 12.19 13.76
N VAL A 47 -4.81 12.18 12.91
CA VAL A 47 -4.68 11.69 11.58
C VAL A 47 -3.85 12.81 10.93
N SER A 48 -2.57 12.96 11.26
CA SER A 48 -1.59 12.15 10.55
C SER A 48 -2.30 11.04 9.80
N LEU A 49 -2.89 11.40 8.65
CA LEU A 49 -2.59 10.62 7.45
C LEU A 49 -1.15 10.17 7.68
N PRO A 50 -0.80 8.88 7.72
CA PRO A 50 0.60 8.49 7.83
C PRO A 50 1.30 9.13 6.64
N LEU A 51 1.78 10.36 6.85
CA LEU A 51 2.17 11.31 5.83
C LEU A 51 3.63 10.95 5.68
N SER A 52 3.84 9.96 4.82
CA SER A 52 4.99 9.05 4.80
C SER A 52 4.92 7.97 5.87
N LYS A 53 4.46 6.77 5.47
CA LYS A 53 4.97 5.53 6.08
C LYS A 53 6.51 5.63 6.11
N GLY A 54 7.13 5.27 7.23
CA GLY A 54 8.60 5.29 7.32
C GLY A 54 9.23 4.30 6.33
N LYS A 55 10.48 4.51 5.93
CA LYS A 55 11.24 3.59 5.05
C LYS A 55 11.16 2.12 5.49
N CYS A 56 11.14 1.89 6.81
CA CYS A 56 11.03 0.57 7.41
C CYS A 56 9.65 -0.08 7.17
N GLU A 57 8.56 0.66 7.37
CA GLU A 57 7.20 0.16 7.14
C GLU A 57 6.95 -0.14 5.66
N ILE A 58 7.40 0.77 4.78
CA ILE A 58 7.30 0.57 3.32
C ILE A 58 8.08 -0.68 2.92
N CYS A 59 9.26 -0.91 3.48
CA CYS A 59 10.03 -2.12 3.20
C CYS A 59 9.26 -3.38 3.59
N TYR A 60 8.72 -3.48 4.80
CA TYR A 60 8.00 -4.69 5.22
C TYR A 60 6.77 -4.96 4.34
N GLN A 61 6.05 -3.90 3.94
CA GLN A 61 4.93 -4.03 3.00
C GLN A 61 5.40 -4.51 1.63
N ALA A 62 6.51 -3.98 1.12
CA ALA A 62 7.08 -4.41 -0.16
C ALA A 62 7.56 -5.86 -0.10
N VAL A 63 8.27 -6.27 0.95
CA VAL A 63 8.73 -7.66 1.12
C VAL A 63 7.56 -8.62 1.22
N ALA A 64 6.49 -8.25 1.95
CA ALA A 64 5.28 -9.05 2.04
C ALA A 64 4.61 -9.22 0.66
N GLU A 65 4.47 -8.14 -0.10
CA GLU A 65 3.90 -8.19 -1.46
C GLU A 65 4.77 -9.04 -2.40
N VAL A 66 6.09 -8.89 -2.34
CA VAL A 66 7.02 -9.72 -3.13
C VAL A 66 6.85 -11.19 -2.78
N LEU A 67 6.75 -11.54 -1.49
CA LEU A 67 6.55 -12.94 -1.08
C LEU A 67 5.22 -13.51 -1.56
N LEU A 68 4.13 -12.71 -1.53
CA LEU A 68 2.83 -13.13 -2.06
C LEU A 68 2.88 -13.36 -3.56
N LYS A 69 3.53 -12.46 -4.32
CA LYS A 69 3.70 -12.60 -5.77
C LYS A 69 4.65 -13.73 -6.15
N LEU A 70 5.71 -13.96 -5.37
CA LEU A 70 6.65 -15.04 -5.64
C LEU A 70 6.00 -16.42 -5.54
N LYS A 71 5.02 -16.58 -4.63
CA LYS A 71 4.22 -17.80 -4.44
C LYS A 71 3.12 -18.01 -5.49
N ASP A 72 2.82 -16.99 -6.29
CA ASP A 72 1.80 -17.05 -7.32
C ASP A 72 2.34 -17.79 -8.56
N PRO A 73 1.73 -18.91 -8.98
CA PRO A 73 2.23 -19.71 -10.10
C PRO A 73 2.28 -18.94 -11.43
N GLU A 74 1.35 -18.02 -11.67
CA GLU A 74 1.33 -17.20 -12.88
C GLU A 74 2.54 -16.24 -12.90
N THR A 75 2.83 -15.57 -11.77
CA THR A 75 4.02 -14.73 -11.63
C THR A 75 5.31 -15.53 -11.86
N GLN A 76 5.41 -16.77 -11.36
CA GLN A 76 6.56 -17.64 -11.61
C GLN A 76 6.72 -17.95 -13.11
N LEU A 77 5.62 -18.26 -13.80
CA LEU A 77 5.63 -18.53 -15.24
C LEU A 77 6.06 -17.28 -16.04
N ASP A 78 5.54 -16.11 -15.70
CA ASP A 78 5.91 -14.84 -16.33
C ASP A 78 7.42 -14.56 -16.20
N ILE A 79 8.00 -14.79 -15.02
CA ILE A 79 9.44 -14.64 -14.79
C ILE A 79 10.22 -15.65 -15.63
N ILE A 80 9.79 -16.91 -15.70
CA ILE A 80 10.46 -17.93 -16.52
C ILE A 80 10.42 -17.56 -18.00
N GLU A 81 9.27 -17.12 -18.51
CA GLU A 81 9.14 -16.68 -19.91
C GLU A 81 10.07 -15.50 -20.19
N MET A 82 10.13 -14.53 -19.28
CA MET A 82 11.02 -13.38 -19.39
C MET A 82 12.49 -13.79 -19.42
N LEU A 83 12.90 -14.74 -18.57
CA LEU A 83 14.26 -15.29 -18.56
C LEU A 83 14.56 -16.08 -19.85
N LEU A 84 13.63 -16.88 -20.35
CA LEU A 84 13.80 -17.61 -21.62
C LEU A 84 13.91 -16.66 -22.82
N LYS A 85 13.18 -15.54 -22.80
CA LYS A 85 13.30 -14.47 -23.78
C LYS A 85 14.66 -13.78 -23.67
N ALA A 86 15.11 -13.46 -22.47
CA ALA A 86 16.44 -12.90 -22.24
C ALA A 86 17.54 -13.85 -22.72
N CYS A 87 17.39 -15.17 -22.55
CA CYS A 87 18.35 -16.14 -23.06
C CYS A 87 18.54 -16.07 -24.58
N THR A 88 17.60 -15.53 -25.35
CA THR A 88 17.75 -15.35 -26.81
C THR A 88 18.80 -14.31 -27.19
N THR A 89 19.15 -13.39 -26.28
CA THR A 89 20.18 -12.38 -26.50
C THR A 89 21.58 -12.88 -26.13
N VAL A 90 21.69 -14.05 -25.49
CA VAL A 90 22.96 -14.63 -25.04
C VAL A 90 23.59 -15.49 -26.15
N GLU A 91 23.97 -14.83 -27.25
CA GLU A 91 24.58 -15.38 -28.49
C GLU A 91 24.94 -16.88 -28.49
N SER A 92 26.21 -17.22 -28.27
CA SER A 92 26.73 -18.59 -28.37
C SER A 92 26.26 -19.51 -27.23
N HIS A 93 25.48 -19.01 -26.27
CA HIS A 93 25.09 -19.74 -25.06
C HIS A 93 23.58 -19.86 -24.89
N VAL A 94 22.75 -19.52 -25.90
CA VAL A 94 21.28 -19.59 -25.82
C VAL A 94 20.80 -20.93 -25.26
N LYS A 95 21.31 -22.05 -25.79
CA LYS A 95 20.91 -23.40 -25.34
C LYS A 95 21.24 -23.63 -23.87
N LYS A 96 22.48 -23.32 -23.46
CA LYS A 96 22.94 -23.49 -22.07
C LYS A 96 22.17 -22.59 -21.10
N CYS A 97 21.87 -21.36 -21.51
CA CYS A 97 21.05 -20.42 -20.75
C CYS A 97 19.64 -20.98 -20.51
N LYS A 98 18.95 -21.42 -21.58
CA LYS A 98 17.61 -22.02 -21.44
C LYS A 98 17.60 -23.26 -20.56
N THR A 99 18.63 -24.12 -20.69
CA THR A 99 18.80 -25.28 -19.81
C THR A 99 18.89 -24.87 -18.34
N MET A 100 19.68 -23.85 -17.99
CA MET A 100 19.76 -23.37 -16.61
C MET A 100 18.42 -22.83 -16.10
N VAL A 101 17.67 -22.09 -16.93
CA VAL A 101 16.36 -21.57 -16.53
C VAL A 101 15.40 -22.72 -16.18
N PHE A 102 15.37 -23.79 -16.99
CA PHE A 102 14.51 -24.94 -16.70
C PHE A 102 14.99 -25.78 -15.51
N GLU A 103 16.31 -25.98 -15.36
CA GLU A 103 16.87 -26.80 -14.29
C GLU A 103 16.78 -26.11 -12.92
N TYR A 104 17.05 -24.81 -12.86
CA TYR A 104 17.20 -24.10 -11.60
C TYR A 104 16.03 -23.16 -11.30
N GLY A 105 15.17 -22.81 -12.26
CA GLY A 105 14.12 -21.81 -12.08
C GLY A 105 13.22 -22.09 -10.88
N LEU A 106 12.65 -23.29 -10.81
CA LEU A 106 11.78 -23.70 -9.70
C LEU A 106 12.53 -23.73 -8.35
N LEU A 107 13.77 -24.20 -8.35
CA LEU A 107 14.60 -24.25 -7.15
C LEU A 107 14.93 -22.83 -6.65
N ILE A 108 15.17 -21.89 -7.56
CA ILE A 108 15.45 -20.49 -7.24
C ILE A 108 14.23 -19.84 -6.60
N PHE A 109 13.01 -20.09 -7.10
CA PHE A 109 11.79 -19.57 -6.46
C PHE A 109 11.63 -20.12 -5.05
N ALA A 110 11.72 -21.44 -4.86
CA ALA A 110 11.61 -22.05 -3.54
C ALA A 110 12.65 -21.51 -2.55
N ASN A 111 13.90 -21.37 -2.99
CA ASN A 111 14.97 -20.81 -2.17
C ASN A 111 14.74 -19.33 -1.85
N ALA A 112 14.23 -18.54 -2.80
CA ALA A 112 13.92 -17.13 -2.60
C ALA A 112 12.74 -16.94 -1.62
N GLU A 113 11.68 -17.75 -1.74
CA GLU A 113 10.58 -17.76 -0.77
C GLU A 113 11.09 -18.06 0.63
N GLN A 114 11.82 -19.16 0.79
CA GLN A 114 12.38 -19.57 2.07
C GLN A 114 13.31 -18.48 2.66
N TYR A 115 14.13 -17.86 1.81
CA TYR A 115 15.04 -16.80 2.25
C TYR A 115 14.27 -15.58 2.77
N LEU A 116 13.24 -15.12 2.04
CA LEU A 116 12.41 -13.98 2.43
C LEU A 116 11.56 -14.26 3.68
N GLU A 117 11.17 -15.52 3.92
CA GLU A 117 10.45 -15.92 5.14
C GLU A 117 11.33 -15.99 6.38
N THR A 118 12.60 -16.38 6.21
CA THR A 118 13.51 -16.65 7.32
C THR A 118 14.47 -15.51 7.63
N THR A 119 14.59 -14.53 6.73
CA THR A 119 15.52 -13.41 6.85
C THR A 119 14.76 -12.09 6.99
N ASP A 120 15.15 -11.28 7.96
CA ASP A 120 14.70 -9.88 8.04
C ASP A 120 15.40 -9.05 6.95
N MET A 121 14.80 -9.06 5.76
CA MET A 121 15.30 -8.30 4.61
C MET A 121 15.36 -6.80 4.88
N CYS A 122 14.44 -6.27 5.69
CA CYS A 122 14.34 -4.83 5.91
C CYS A 122 15.44 -4.29 6.81
N THR A 123 15.87 -5.07 7.81
CA THR A 123 17.12 -4.78 8.53
C THR A 123 18.35 -5.06 7.66
N THR A 124 18.34 -6.13 6.86
CA THR A 124 19.48 -6.51 5.99
C THR A 124 19.83 -5.42 4.98
N ILE A 125 18.82 -4.75 4.40
CA ILE A 125 19.02 -3.64 3.46
C ILE A 125 19.08 -2.26 4.15
N HIS A 126 19.10 -2.22 5.49
CA HIS A 126 19.14 -1.00 6.31
C HIS A 126 17.94 -0.04 6.11
N ALA A 127 16.81 -0.58 5.65
CA ALA A 127 15.53 0.15 5.65
C ALA A 127 15.02 0.32 7.08
N CYS A 128 15.24 -0.69 7.93
CA CYS A 128 15.02 -0.66 9.37
C CYS A 128 16.36 -0.62 10.11
N ASP A 129 16.36 0.00 11.29
CA ASP A 129 17.52 -0.05 12.18
C ASP A 129 17.71 -1.49 12.68
N SER A 130 18.96 -1.86 12.99
CA SER A 130 19.21 -3.15 13.61
C SER A 130 18.59 -3.19 15.01
N PRO A 131 18.20 -4.37 15.52
CA PRO A 131 17.58 -4.53 16.85
C PRO A 131 18.37 -3.93 18.03
N SER A 132 19.62 -3.48 17.80
CA SER A 132 20.51 -2.88 18.79
C SER A 132 20.56 -1.34 18.77
N ALA A 133 19.76 -0.66 17.96
CA ALA A 133 19.71 0.80 17.94
C ALA A 133 18.31 1.32 18.31
N ASN A 134 18.19 1.73 19.58
CA ASN A 134 17.08 2.49 20.17
C ASN A 134 15.78 1.72 20.44
N SER A 135 15.71 1.17 21.65
CA SER A 135 14.49 1.04 22.43
C SER A 135 13.68 2.35 22.40
N HIS A 136 12.51 2.33 21.77
CA HIS A 136 11.21 2.68 22.35
C HIS A 136 10.11 2.35 21.32
N GLN A 137 9.09 1.61 21.79
CA GLN A 137 7.82 1.23 21.14
C GLN A 137 7.79 -0.11 20.38
N ALA A 138 7.40 -1.15 21.11
CA ALA A 138 6.21 -1.92 20.76
C ALA A 138 5.58 -2.52 22.02
N LEU A 139 4.30 -2.19 22.25
CA LEU A 139 3.41 -2.92 23.15
C LEU A 139 3.20 -4.34 22.56
N PRO A 140 3.04 -5.39 23.38
CA PRO A 140 2.73 -6.73 22.89
C PRO A 140 1.43 -6.74 22.08
N ILE A 141 1.47 -7.29 20.87
CA ILE A 141 0.28 -7.65 20.12
C ILE A 141 -0.38 -8.81 20.89
N GLU A 142 -1.48 -8.53 21.60
CA GLU A 142 -2.37 -9.59 22.01
C GLU A 142 -2.91 -10.29 20.75
N LYS A 143 -2.61 -11.58 20.64
CA LYS A 143 -3.30 -12.48 19.72
C LYS A 143 -4.75 -12.60 20.19
N LYS A 144 -5.65 -11.75 19.72
CA LYS A 144 -7.09 -12.05 19.82
C LYS A 144 -7.41 -13.16 18.83
N SER A 145 -7.37 -14.38 19.35
CA SER A 145 -7.87 -15.58 18.69
C SER A 145 -9.27 -15.33 18.13
N VAL A 146 -9.43 -15.53 16.82
CA VAL A 146 -10.72 -15.57 16.13
C VAL A 146 -11.34 -16.94 16.41
N LEU A 147 -11.82 -17.15 17.63
CA LEU A 147 -12.54 -18.36 18.02
C LEU A 147 -13.68 -18.04 19.01
N SER A 148 -14.40 -16.95 18.77
CA SER A 148 -15.62 -16.62 19.53
C SER A 148 -16.77 -16.13 18.64
N VAL A 149 -16.78 -16.49 17.36
CA VAL A 149 -17.94 -16.27 16.47
C VAL A 149 -18.42 -17.59 15.85
N LEU A 150 -18.20 -18.69 16.57
CA LEU A 150 -18.92 -19.96 16.38
C LEU A 150 -19.57 -20.33 17.71
#